data_AF-A0A815P6W9-F1
#
_entry.id   AF-A0A815P6W9-F1
#
_cell.length_a   1.000
_cell.length_b   1.000
_cell.length_c   1.000
_cell.angle_alpha   90.00
_cell.angle_beta   90.00
_cell.angle_gamma   90.00
#
_symmetry.space_group_name_H-M   'P 1'
#
loop_
_entity.id
_entity.type
_entity.pdbx_description
1 polymer ?
#
loop_
_entity_poly.entity_id
_entity_poly.type
_entity_poly.pdbx_seq_one_letter_code
_entity_poly.pdbx_strand_id
1 'polypeptide(L)'
;MPRLNIREAMAQRLTSKQIKELFQEFDNGNGILSLAEIDRAIIYWHPELGTNRQAMLRAYKAADIDHNGFVQLREFRHLIELLCFYDEFSILFGHLDMNHDKRISFSEFVRGHELIDHEDMDEDELRHEFNRIDTNHGGYILFDEVC
;
A
#
# COMPACT_ATOMS: atom_id res chain seq x y z
N MET A 1 15.57 -18.76 5.38
CA MET A 1 14.71 -17.60 5.10
C MET A 1 15.60 -16.47 4.66
N PRO A 2 15.47 -15.93 3.44
CA PRO A 2 16.17 -14.70 3.08
C PRO A 2 15.71 -13.59 4.04
N ARG A 3 16.66 -12.87 4.64
CA ARG A 3 16.34 -11.68 5.45
C ARG A 3 15.69 -10.66 4.52
N LEU A 4 14.47 -10.24 4.86
CA LEU A 4 13.75 -9.18 4.16
C LEU A 4 14.61 -7.91 4.23
N ASN A 5 15.29 -7.58 3.13
CA ASN A 5 16.12 -6.37 3.06
C ASN A 5 15.24 -5.20 2.62
N ILE A 6 14.39 -4.73 3.53
CA ILE A 6 13.47 -3.59 3.33
C ILE A 6 14.22 -2.35 2.79
N ARG A 7 15.52 -2.23 3.09
CA ARG A 7 16.38 -1.13 2.63
C ARG A 7 16.66 -1.11 1.12
N GLU A 8 16.60 -2.25 0.42
CA GLU A 8 16.83 -2.31 -1.03
C GLU A 8 15.58 -1.95 -1.85
N ALA A 9 14.37 -2.17 -1.31
CA ALA A 9 13.12 -1.74 -1.94
C ALA A 9 12.97 -0.21 -2.01
N MET A 10 13.62 0.51 -1.08
CA MET A 10 13.61 1.98 -1.01
C MET A 10 14.38 2.69 -2.14
N ALA A 11 15.05 1.95 -3.03
CA ALA A 11 16.15 2.48 -3.83
C ALA A 11 15.77 3.35 -5.05
N GLN A 12 14.50 3.49 -5.43
CA GLN A 12 14.12 4.26 -6.63
C GLN A 12 12.97 5.24 -6.42
N ARG A 13 13.02 6.03 -5.34
CA ARG A 13 12.12 7.20 -5.23
C ARG A 13 12.46 8.21 -6.32
N LEU A 14 11.48 8.53 -7.16
CA LEU A 14 11.61 9.56 -8.18
C LEU A 14 11.93 10.92 -7.54
N THR A 15 12.86 11.66 -8.15
CA THR A 15 13.10 13.06 -7.75
C THR A 15 11.91 13.94 -8.13
N SER A 16 11.80 15.12 -7.51
CA SER A 16 10.80 16.12 -7.86
C SER A 16 10.76 16.47 -9.35
N LYS A 17 11.92 16.43 -10.03
CA LYS A 17 12.03 16.70 -11.46
C LYS A 17 11.45 15.53 -12.27
N GLN A 18 11.84 14.31 -11.95
CA GLN A 18 11.33 13.11 -12.64
C GLN A 18 9.83 12.93 -12.45
N ILE A 19 9.30 13.22 -11.25
CA ILE A 19 7.84 13.19 -10.99
C ILE A 19 7.12 14.18 -11.91
N LYS A 20 7.67 15.39 -12.05
CA LYS A 20 7.09 16.41 -12.93
C LYS A 20 7.16 16.00 -14.40
N GLU A 21 8.28 15.45 -14.85
CA GLU A 21 8.44 14.96 -16.22
C GLU A 21 7.47 13.81 -16.52
N LEU A 22 7.33 12.84 -15.60
CA LEU A 22 6.38 11.74 -15.72
C LEU A 22 4.93 12.27 -15.75
N PHE A 23 4.58 13.23 -14.90
CA PHE A 23 3.27 13.85 -14.92
C PHE A 23 2.98 14.50 -16.28
N GLN A 24 3.92 15.29 -16.79
CA GLN A 24 3.77 16.03 -18.04
C GLN A 24 3.69 15.12 -19.27
N GLU A 25 4.33 13.96 -19.24
CA GLU A 25 4.26 12.98 -20.34
C GLU A 25 2.85 12.40 -20.51
N PHE A 26 2.10 12.25 -19.42
CA PHE A 26 0.77 11.62 -19.43
C PHE A 26 -0.39 12.63 -19.29
N ASP A 27 -0.10 13.90 -19.01
CA ASP A 27 -1.07 15.00 -19.02
C ASP A 27 -1.43 15.35 -20.47
N ASN A 28 -2.73 15.41 -20.77
CA ASN A 28 -3.24 15.79 -22.08
C ASN A 28 -3.28 17.33 -22.30
N GLY A 29 -2.72 18.10 -21.36
CA GLY A 29 -2.60 19.56 -21.41
C GLY A 29 -3.66 20.28 -20.57
N ASN A 30 -4.40 19.57 -19.73
CA ASN A 30 -5.39 20.15 -18.83
C ASN A 30 -4.85 20.35 -17.40
N GLY A 31 -3.64 19.89 -17.09
CA GLY A 31 -2.99 20.06 -15.79
C GLY A 31 -3.44 19.07 -14.71
N ILE A 32 -4.18 18.03 -15.09
CA ILE A 32 -4.68 16.97 -14.19
C ILE A 32 -4.58 15.61 -14.87
N LEU A 33 -4.43 14.54 -14.09
CA LEU A 33 -4.50 13.18 -14.61
C LEU A 33 -5.79 12.49 -14.16
N SER A 34 -6.48 11.88 -15.10
CA SER A 34 -7.53 10.89 -14.85
C SER A 34 -6.93 9.56 -14.41
N LEU A 35 -7.72 8.70 -13.77
CA LEU A 35 -7.28 7.35 -13.37
C LEU A 35 -6.65 6.55 -14.53
N ALA A 36 -7.17 6.69 -15.75
CA ALA A 36 -6.63 5.99 -16.92
C ALA A 36 -5.28 6.57 -17.40
N GLU A 37 -5.02 7.86 -17.21
CA GLU A 37 -3.71 8.46 -17.47
C GLU A 37 -2.70 8.03 -16.41
N ILE A 38 -3.13 7.97 -15.16
CA ILE A 38 -2.30 7.50 -14.06
C ILE A 38 -1.95 6.02 -14.20
N ASP A 39 -2.91 5.16 -14.52
CA ASP A 39 -2.67 3.71 -14.75
C ASP A 39 -1.60 3.51 -15.84
N ARG A 40 -1.68 4.28 -16.93
CA ARG A 40 -0.65 4.26 -17.98
C ARG A 40 0.70 4.77 -17.50
N ALA A 41 0.73 5.84 -16.70
CA ALA A 41 1.95 6.39 -16.13
C ALA A 41 2.65 5.38 -15.20
N ILE A 42 1.89 4.67 -14.35
CA ILE A 42 2.42 3.63 -13.46
C ILE A 42 2.95 2.44 -14.25
N ILE A 43 2.18 1.94 -15.23
CA ILE A 43 2.62 0.82 -16.07
C ILE A 43 3.90 1.19 -16.84
N TYR A 44 4.02 2.44 -17.29
CA TYR A 44 5.22 2.92 -17.97
C TYR A 44 6.43 3.03 -17.03
N TRP A 45 6.24 3.57 -15.83
CA TRP A 45 7.31 3.80 -14.88
C TRP A 45 7.79 2.53 -14.17
N HIS A 46 6.85 1.70 -13.70
CA HIS A 46 7.12 0.56 -12.83
C HIS A 46 5.99 -0.49 -12.96
N PRO A 47 6.00 -1.30 -14.04
CA PRO A 47 4.92 -2.25 -14.38
C PRO A 47 4.48 -3.16 -13.24
N GLU A 48 5.40 -3.52 -12.36
CA GLU A 48 5.18 -4.37 -11.19
C GLU A 48 4.26 -3.71 -10.15
N LEU A 49 4.29 -2.38 -9.97
CA LEU A 49 3.30 -1.65 -9.16
C LEU A 49 1.90 -1.74 -9.78
N GLY A 50 1.85 -1.88 -11.10
CA GLY A 50 0.62 -2.08 -11.87
C GLY A 50 -0.11 -3.39 -11.55
N THR A 51 0.60 -4.38 -11.00
CA THR A 51 0.03 -5.71 -10.74
C THR A 51 -0.72 -5.79 -9.42
N ASN A 52 -0.41 -4.89 -8.49
CA ASN A 52 -0.94 -4.90 -7.13
C ASN A 52 -2.17 -3.99 -7.00
N ARG A 53 -3.32 -4.53 -7.38
CA ARG A 53 -4.55 -3.75 -7.49
C ARG A 53 -5.04 -3.18 -6.14
N GLN A 54 -4.79 -3.86 -5.01
CA GLN A 54 -5.19 -3.36 -3.69
C GLN A 54 -4.34 -2.16 -3.26
N ALA A 55 -3.02 -2.28 -3.37
CA ALA A 55 -2.10 -1.19 -3.08
C ALA A 55 -2.37 0.03 -3.95
N MET A 56 -2.59 -0.18 -5.25
CA MET A 56 -2.89 0.89 -6.20
C MET A 56 -4.18 1.63 -5.87
N LEU A 57 -5.29 0.91 -5.64
CA LEU A 57 -6.56 1.53 -5.27
C LEU A 57 -6.47 2.32 -3.97
N ARG A 58 -5.66 1.85 -3.03
CA ARG A 58 -5.42 2.52 -1.76
C ARG A 58 -4.60 3.80 -1.94
N ALA A 59 -3.52 3.72 -2.72
CA ALA A 59 -2.73 4.88 -3.07
C ALA A 59 -3.56 5.96 -3.79
N TYR A 60 -4.43 5.58 -4.73
CA TYR A 60 -5.33 6.51 -5.40
C TYR A 60 -6.28 7.23 -4.45
N LYS A 61 -6.98 6.47 -3.59
CA LYS A 61 -7.92 7.05 -2.64
C LYS A 61 -7.23 7.99 -1.65
N ALA A 62 -6.04 7.64 -1.20
CA ALA A 62 -5.27 8.46 -0.26
C ALA A 62 -4.64 9.69 -0.93
N ALA A 63 -4.29 9.61 -2.21
CA ALA A 63 -3.72 10.73 -2.96
C ALA A 63 -4.75 11.75 -3.45
N ASP A 64 -6.00 11.33 -3.72
CA ASP A 64 -7.11 12.20 -4.13
C ASP A 64 -7.67 12.97 -2.91
N ILE A 65 -6.91 13.96 -2.42
CA ILE A 65 -7.17 14.72 -1.19
C ILE A 65 -8.46 15.53 -1.28
N ASP A 66 -8.77 16.09 -2.45
CA ASP A 66 -9.97 16.90 -2.65
C ASP A 66 -11.17 16.08 -3.17
N HIS A 67 -10.99 14.76 -3.31
CA HIS A 67 -12.00 13.77 -3.68
C HIS A 67 -12.73 14.09 -4.99
N ASN A 68 -12.00 14.68 -5.94
CA ASN A 68 -12.56 15.13 -7.21
C ASN A 68 -12.45 14.06 -8.32
N GLY A 69 -11.75 12.95 -8.07
CA GLY A 69 -11.55 11.84 -9.02
C GLY A 69 -10.42 12.08 -10.04
N PHE A 70 -9.68 13.18 -9.92
CA PHE A 70 -8.52 13.56 -10.72
C PHE A 70 -7.33 13.86 -9.82
N VAL A 71 -6.13 13.83 -10.41
CA VAL A 71 -4.89 14.03 -9.66
C VAL A 71 -4.10 15.18 -10.28
N GLN A 72 -3.93 16.25 -9.53
CA GLN A 72 -3.05 17.36 -9.86
C GLN A 72 -1.59 17.01 -9.56
N LEU A 73 -0.62 17.76 -10.09
CA LEU A 73 0.81 17.50 -9.86
C LEU A 73 1.19 17.37 -8.37
N ARG A 74 0.53 18.12 -7.48
CA ARG A 74 0.76 18.03 -6.02
C ARG A 74 0.31 16.68 -5.46
N GLU A 75 -0.84 16.18 -5.91
CA GLU A 75 -1.42 14.90 -5.50
C GLU A 75 -0.66 13.76 -6.17
N PHE A 76 -0.18 13.96 -7.39
CA PHE A 76 0.62 12.97 -8.10
C PHE A 76 1.95 12.67 -7.40
N ARG A 77 2.61 13.69 -6.84
CA ARG A 77 3.78 13.47 -5.97
C ARG A 77 3.44 12.55 -4.81
N HIS A 78 2.35 12.86 -4.11
CA HIS A 78 1.93 12.06 -2.95
C HIS A 78 1.54 10.65 -3.37
N LEU A 79 0.86 10.51 -4.51
CA LEU A 79 0.51 9.23 -5.10
C LEU A 79 1.73 8.34 -5.35
N ILE A 80 2.80 8.86 -5.94
CA ILE A 80 4.03 8.07 -6.18
C ILE A 80 4.62 7.55 -4.87
N GLU A 81 4.63 8.37 -3.80
CA GLU A 81 5.09 7.96 -2.48
C GLU A 81 4.19 6.89 -1.86
N LEU A 82 2.87 7.06 -1.97
CA LEU A 82 1.87 6.12 -1.47
C LEU A 82 1.91 4.79 -2.22
N LEU A 83 2.13 4.79 -3.54
CA LEU A 83 2.24 3.56 -4.33
C LEU A 83 3.39 2.69 -3.85
N CYS A 84 4.57 3.28 -3.62
CA CYS A 84 5.70 2.54 -3.05
C CYS A 84 5.36 2.02 -1.64
N PHE A 85 4.78 2.87 -0.79
CA PHE A 85 4.41 2.49 0.58
C PHE A 85 3.41 1.33 0.60
N TYR A 86 2.32 1.42 -0.15
CA TYR A 86 1.28 0.39 -0.16
C TYR A 86 1.73 -0.90 -0.84
N ASP A 87 2.61 -0.83 -1.83
CA ASP A 87 3.20 -2.02 -2.44
C ASP A 87 4.09 -2.77 -1.44
N GLU A 88 5.00 -2.06 -0.76
CA GLU A 88 5.81 -2.63 0.33
C GLU A 88 4.92 -3.20 1.44
N PHE A 89 3.90 -2.45 1.84
CA PHE A 89 2.96 -2.87 2.87
C PHE A 89 2.19 -4.13 2.46
N SER A 90 1.82 -4.27 1.17
CA SER A 90 1.18 -5.48 0.67
C SER A 90 2.06 -6.72 0.71
N ILE A 91 3.38 -6.56 0.53
CA ILE A 91 4.33 -7.67 0.63
C ILE A 91 4.39 -8.13 2.09
N LEU A 92 4.42 -7.19 3.05
CA LEU A 92 4.36 -7.52 4.48
C LEU A 92 3.03 -8.19 4.83
N PHE A 93 1.92 -7.64 4.37
CA PHE A 93 0.59 -8.19 4.59
C PHE A 93 0.48 -9.62 4.02
N GLY A 94 1.02 -9.86 2.82
CA GLY A 94 1.05 -11.18 2.20
C GLY A 94 1.92 -12.22 2.91
N HIS A 95 2.89 -11.79 3.73
CA HIS A 95 3.64 -12.72 4.60
C HIS A 95 2.80 -13.18 5.81
N LEU A 96 1.83 -12.38 6.24
CA LEU A 96 0.90 -12.71 7.32
C LEU A 96 -0.31 -13.49 6.81
N ASP A 97 -0.84 -13.11 5.65
CA ASP A 97 -1.95 -13.78 4.93
C ASP A 97 -1.46 -15.09 4.27
N MET A 98 -1.34 -16.13 5.09
CA MET A 98 -0.79 -17.43 4.69
C MET A 98 -1.74 -18.22 3.77
N ASN A 99 -3.04 -18.01 3.90
CA ASN A 99 -4.04 -18.68 3.07
C ASN A 99 -4.35 -17.92 1.76
N HIS A 100 -3.82 -16.70 1.62
CA HIS A 100 -3.97 -15.80 0.48
C HIS A 100 -5.42 -15.38 0.19
N ASP A 101 -6.25 -15.25 1.23
CA ASP A 101 -7.64 -14.80 1.15
C ASP A 101 -7.80 -13.26 1.18
N LYS A 102 -6.68 -12.55 1.26
CA LYS A 102 -6.53 -11.09 1.30
C LYS A 102 -6.99 -10.45 2.60
N ARG A 103 -7.03 -11.22 3.69
CA ARG A 103 -7.38 -10.80 5.03
C ARG A 103 -6.44 -11.52 6.01
N ILE A 104 -6.36 -11.01 7.22
CA ILE A 104 -5.61 -11.67 8.28
C ILE A 104 -6.62 -12.18 9.31
N SER A 105 -6.75 -13.49 9.40
CA SER A 105 -7.48 -14.15 10.49
C SER A 105 -6.73 -13.99 11.81
N PHE A 106 -7.44 -14.18 12.94
CA PHE A 106 -6.78 -14.16 14.25
C PHE A 106 -5.64 -15.20 14.35
N SER A 107 -5.81 -16.38 13.77
CA SER A 107 -4.76 -17.41 13.75
C SER A 107 -3.52 -16.97 12.98
N GLU A 108 -3.69 -16.24 11.88
CA GLU A 108 -2.58 -15.69 11.09
C GLU A 108 -1.89 -14.54 11.82
N PHE A 109 -2.66 -13.70 12.51
CA PHE A 109 -2.14 -12.64 13.37
C PHE A 109 -1.25 -13.19 14.50
N VAL A 110 -1.73 -14.18 15.25
CA VAL A 110 -0.95 -14.83 16.34
C VAL A 110 0.34 -15.43 15.80
N ARG A 111 0.26 -16.16 14.69
CA ARG A 111 1.45 -16.77 14.08
C ARG A 111 2.42 -15.72 13.53
N GLY A 112 1.91 -14.62 12.99
CA GLY A 112 2.70 -13.47 12.58
C GLY A 112 3.47 -12.85 13.74
N HIS A 113 2.79 -12.66 14.87
CA HIS A 113 3.39 -12.16 16.11
C HIS A 113 4.54 -13.06 16.58
N GLU A 114 4.34 -14.38 16.66
CA GLU A 114 5.39 -15.35 17.03
C GLU A 114 6.63 -15.32 16.10
N LEU A 115 6.46 -14.91 14.85
CA LEU A 115 7.53 -14.87 13.85
C LEU A 115 8.34 -13.57 13.87
N ILE A 116 7.73 -12.47 14.32
CA ILE A 116 8.28 -11.11 14.20
C ILE A 116 8.70 -10.57 15.56
N ASP A 117 7.92 -10.85 16.60
CA ASP A 117 8.15 -10.38 17.96
C ASP A 117 8.59 -11.53 18.87
N HIS A 118 9.42 -11.19 19.85
CA HIS A 118 9.89 -12.12 20.89
C HIS A 118 9.34 -11.76 22.26
N GLU A 119 8.48 -10.74 22.36
CA GLU A 119 7.70 -10.48 23.56
C GLU A 119 6.59 -11.54 23.71
N ASP A 120 6.49 -12.09 24.91
CA ASP A 120 5.43 -13.04 25.25
C ASP A 120 4.16 -12.24 25.57
N MET A 121 3.20 -12.23 24.63
CA MET A 121 1.84 -11.76 24.88
C MET A 121 0.92 -12.97 25.07
N ASP A 122 -0.03 -12.86 26.01
CA ASP A 122 -1.05 -13.89 26.17
C ASP A 122 -2.17 -13.78 25.12
N GLU A 123 -3.07 -14.77 25.07
CA GLU A 123 -4.15 -14.79 24.07
C GLU A 123 -5.11 -13.59 24.23
N ASP A 124 -5.36 -13.12 25.46
CA ASP A 124 -6.28 -12.01 25.72
C ASP A 124 -5.68 -10.68 25.25
N GLU A 125 -4.37 -10.48 25.45
CA GLU A 125 -3.62 -9.34 24.94
C GLU A 125 -3.57 -9.34 23.40
N LEU A 126 -3.29 -10.48 22.78
CA LEU A 126 -3.32 -10.63 21.32
C LEU A 126 -4.71 -10.37 20.75
N ARG A 127 -5.76 -10.83 21.44
CA ARG A 127 -7.16 -10.56 21.07
C ARG A 127 -7.49 -9.07 21.16
N HIS A 128 -6.96 -8.39 22.18
CA HIS A 128 -7.16 -6.95 22.35
C HIS A 128 -6.56 -6.18 21.17
N GLU A 129 -5.30 -6.44 20.82
CA GLU A 129 -4.65 -5.78 19.70
C GLU A 129 -5.30 -6.11 18.36
N PHE A 130 -5.70 -7.37 18.14
CA PHE A 130 -6.43 -7.75 16.94
C PHE A 130 -7.74 -6.94 16.80
N ASN A 131 -8.53 -6.86 17.86
CA ASN A 131 -9.80 -6.12 17.85
C ASN A 131 -9.61 -4.60 17.72
N ARG A 132 -8.45 -4.06 18.17
CA ARG A 132 -8.10 -2.66 17.98
C ARG A 132 -7.87 -2.34 16.49
N ILE A 133 -7.38 -3.31 15.72
CA ILE A 133 -7.12 -3.17 14.28
C ILE A 133 -8.37 -3.53 13.46
N ASP A 134 -9.13 -4.56 13.84
CA ASP A 134 -10.42 -4.93 13.22
C ASP A 134 -11.52 -3.92 13.61
N THR A 135 -11.40 -2.70 13.06
CA THR A 135 -12.28 -1.56 13.33
C THR A 135 -13.72 -1.78 12.89
N ASN A 136 -13.95 -2.63 11.88
CA ASN A 136 -15.29 -2.97 11.42
C ASN A 136 -15.91 -4.14 12.20
N HIS A 137 -15.13 -4.78 13.09
CA HIS A 137 -15.53 -5.95 13.89
C HIS A 137 -16.01 -7.13 13.03
N GLY A 138 -15.36 -7.34 11.89
CA GLY A 138 -15.69 -8.38 10.93
C GLY A 138 -15.09 -9.74 11.27
N GLY A 139 -14.22 -9.80 12.29
CA GLY A 139 -13.47 -10.99 12.69
C GLY A 139 -12.20 -11.22 11.86
N TYR A 140 -11.80 -10.24 11.05
CA TYR A 140 -10.64 -10.28 10.17
C TYR A 140 -10.01 -8.90 10.09
N ILE A 141 -8.68 -8.82 10.12
CA ILE A 141 -7.98 -7.58 9.77
C ILE A 141 -7.93 -7.49 8.25
N LEU A 142 -8.57 -6.47 7.70
CA LEU A 142 -8.49 -6.18 6.27
C LEU A 142 -7.28 -5.29 5.99
N PHE A 143 -6.71 -5.40 4.78
CA PHE A 143 -5.70 -4.46 4.28
C PHE A 143 -6.15 -2.99 4.44
N ASP A 144 -7.47 -2.81 4.39
CA ASP A 144 -8.12 -1.52 4.45
C ASP A 144 -8.16 -0.88 5.86
N GLU A 145 -7.89 -1.66 6.91
CA GLU A 145 -7.99 -1.24 8.33
C GLU A 145 -6.65 -0.97 8.99
N VAL A 146 -5.56 -1.33 8.31
CA VAL A 146 -4.19 -1.20 8.82
C VAL A 146 -3.53 0.11 8.37
N CYS A 147 -4.28 1.03 7.77
CA CYS A 147 -3.78 2.27 7.16
C CYS A 147 -4.69 3.46 7.47
#